data_AF-A0A2D5NBL1-F1
#
_entry.id   AF-A0A2D5NBL1-F1
#
_cell.length_a   1.000
_cell.length_b   1.000
_cell.length_c   1.000
_cell.angle_alpha   90.00
_cell.angle_beta   90.00
_cell.angle_gamma   90.00
#
_symmetry.space_group_name_H-M   'P 1'
#
loop_
_entity.id
_entity.type
_entity.pdbx_description
1 polymer ?
#
loop_
_entity_poly.entity_id
_entity_poly.type
_entity_poly.pdbx_seq_one_letter_code
_entity_poly.pdbx_strand_id
1 'polypeptide(L)'
;MSIEKTYITADELVHDSFKLGVQIHNSGFKPDFIVGVWRGGTPVGIAIQEILAYLGNDSDHIAIRTSSYYGLNQQSKEVRVHGIDYLVSNMNAEDKLLIVDDVFDSGRSIKAILDTLNEKARKNIPHEIKMAMPWYKPERN
;
A
#
# COMPACT_ATOMS: atom_id res chain seq x y z
N MET A 1 -8.59 -29.73 -12.53
CA MET A 1 -8.34 -29.37 -11.11
C MET A 1 -9.25 -28.21 -10.76
N SER A 2 -9.98 -28.29 -9.64
CA SER A 2 -10.74 -27.15 -9.11
C SER A 2 -9.77 -26.16 -8.47
N ILE A 3 -9.84 -24.89 -8.88
CA ILE A 3 -9.08 -23.82 -8.23
C ILE A 3 -9.75 -23.53 -6.88
N GLU A 4 -9.03 -23.71 -5.78
CA GLU A 4 -9.49 -23.29 -4.46
C GLU A 4 -9.57 -21.75 -4.44
N LYS A 5 -10.73 -21.22 -4.06
CA LYS A 5 -11.00 -19.79 -4.02
C LYS A 5 -11.64 -19.42 -2.69
N THR A 6 -11.00 -18.52 -1.98
CA THR A 6 -11.58 -17.82 -0.84
C THR A 6 -12.32 -16.59 -1.35
N TYR A 7 -13.60 -16.48 -1.00
CA TYR A 7 -14.41 -15.29 -1.25
C TYR A 7 -14.59 -14.56 0.07
N ILE A 8 -14.33 -13.26 0.06
CA ILE A 8 -14.54 -12.39 1.21
C ILE A 8 -15.67 -11.41 0.90
N THR A 9 -16.39 -11.03 1.94
CA THR A 9 -17.38 -9.96 1.91
C THR A 9 -16.72 -8.59 2.06
N ALA A 10 -17.45 -7.53 1.72
CA ALA A 10 -16.98 -6.17 1.95
C ALA A 10 -16.77 -5.88 3.44
N ASP A 11 -17.66 -6.39 4.30
CA ASP A 11 -17.59 -6.22 5.76
C ASP A 11 -16.37 -6.90 6.35
N GLU A 12 -16.01 -8.11 5.88
CA GLU A 12 -14.77 -8.79 6.28
C GLU A 12 -13.54 -7.97 5.91
N LEU A 13 -13.47 -7.45 4.67
CA LEU A 13 -12.35 -6.61 4.25
C LEU A 13 -12.19 -5.37 5.14
N VAL A 14 -13.28 -4.66 5.41
CA VAL A 14 -13.26 -3.47 6.27
C VAL A 14 -12.87 -3.82 7.70
N HIS A 15 -13.45 -4.88 8.27
CA HIS A 15 -13.15 -5.34 9.64
C HIS A 15 -11.69 -5.74 9.81
N ASP A 16 -11.15 -6.50 8.86
CA ASP A 16 -9.74 -6.91 8.90
C ASP A 16 -8.79 -5.73 8.65
N SER A 17 -9.21 -4.72 7.87
CA SER A 17 -8.47 -3.46 7.74
C SER A 17 -8.41 -2.68 9.05
N PHE A 18 -9.51 -2.64 9.82
CA PHE A 18 -9.52 -2.04 11.16
C PHE A 18 -8.58 -2.78 12.12
N LYS A 19 -8.64 -4.12 12.14
CA LYS A 19 -7.71 -4.93 12.96
C LYS A 19 -6.26 -4.66 12.59
N LEU A 20 -5.96 -4.58 11.29
CA LEU A 20 -4.62 -4.28 10.81
C LEU A 20 -4.15 -2.89 11.26
N GLY A 21 -5.02 -1.87 11.20
CA GLY A 21 -4.72 -0.53 11.73
C GLY A 21 -4.40 -0.54 13.23
N VAL A 22 -5.15 -1.31 14.04
CA VAL A 22 -4.85 -1.51 15.47
C VAL A 22 -3.50 -2.21 15.68
N GLN A 23 -3.16 -3.21 14.87
CA GLN A 23 -1.85 -3.87 14.93
C GLN A 23 -0.71 -2.91 14.61
N ILE A 24 -0.89 -2.05 13.61
CA ILE A 24 0.08 -1.01 13.23
C ILE A 24 0.29 -0.06 14.42
N HIS A 25 -0.78 0.44 15.03
CA HIS A 25 -0.70 1.30 16.22
C HIS A 25 0.07 0.61 17.36
N ASN A 26 -0.30 -0.64 17.69
CA ASN A 26 0.33 -1.40 18.77
C ASN A 26 1.80 -1.72 18.51
N SER A 27 2.24 -1.74 17.24
CA SER A 27 3.66 -1.89 16.89
C SER A 27 4.51 -0.66 17.20
N GLY A 28 3.89 0.48 17.55
CA GLY A 28 4.56 1.76 17.73
C GLY A 28 4.88 2.49 16.43
N PHE A 29 4.50 1.93 15.27
CA PHE A 29 4.66 2.59 13.98
C PHE A 29 3.56 3.65 13.79
N LYS A 30 4.00 4.90 13.59
CA LYS A 30 3.16 6.08 13.42
C LYS A 30 3.44 6.66 12.04
N PRO A 31 2.70 6.27 10.98
CA PRO A 31 2.96 6.80 9.65
C PRO A 31 2.57 8.28 9.56
N ASP A 32 3.41 9.06 8.91
CA ASP A 32 3.11 10.44 8.51
C ASP A 32 2.31 10.44 7.20
N PHE A 33 2.65 9.50 6.30
CA PHE A 33 1.97 9.30 5.02
C PHE A 33 1.39 7.89 4.90
N ILE A 34 0.15 7.80 4.43
CA ILE A 34 -0.51 6.56 4.03
C ILE A 34 -0.74 6.61 2.52
N VAL A 35 -0.43 5.53 1.83
CA VAL A 35 -0.61 5.39 0.39
C VAL A 35 -1.45 4.17 0.10
N GLY A 36 -2.72 4.39 -0.22
CA GLY A 36 -3.62 3.35 -0.72
C GLY A 36 -3.30 3.01 -2.18
N VAL A 37 -2.90 1.78 -2.46
CA VAL A 37 -2.67 1.32 -3.83
C VAL A 37 -4.02 1.13 -4.51
N TRP A 38 -4.36 2.06 -5.42
CA TRP A 38 -5.61 2.02 -6.14
C TRP A 38 -5.67 0.74 -6.98
N ARG A 39 -6.78 -0.01 -6.93
CA ARG A 39 -8.07 0.34 -6.27
C ARG A 39 -8.32 -0.48 -5.02
N GLY A 40 -7.72 -1.66 -4.90
CA GLY A 40 -7.95 -2.58 -3.80
C GLY A 40 -7.51 -2.01 -2.46
N GLY A 41 -6.31 -1.43 -2.41
CA GLY A 41 -5.76 -0.77 -1.23
C GLY A 41 -6.48 0.49 -0.78
N THR A 42 -7.32 1.12 -1.61
CA THR A 42 -8.02 2.37 -1.25
C THR A 42 -9.00 2.21 -0.07
N PRO A 43 -9.99 1.29 -0.10
CA PRO A 43 -10.87 1.06 1.04
C PRO A 43 -10.12 0.61 2.30
N VAL A 44 -9.05 -0.20 2.14
CA VAL A 44 -8.20 -0.63 3.26
C VAL A 44 -7.47 0.56 3.88
N GLY A 45 -6.88 1.42 3.06
CA GLY A 45 -6.19 2.63 3.49
C GLY A 45 -7.11 3.60 4.24
N ILE A 46 -8.36 3.76 3.78
CA ILE A 46 -9.37 4.59 4.46
C ILE A 46 -9.64 4.03 5.86
N ALA A 47 -9.93 2.73 6.00
CA ALA A 47 -10.20 2.13 7.29
C ALA A 47 -9.01 2.23 8.25
N ILE A 48 -7.77 2.04 7.75
CA ILE A 48 -6.55 2.19 8.54
C ILE A 48 -6.34 3.65 8.96
N GLN A 49 -6.53 4.61 8.07
CA GLN A 49 -6.43 6.04 8.41
C GLN A 49 -7.41 6.41 9.52
N GLU A 50 -8.68 6.03 9.39
CA GLU A 50 -9.72 6.35 10.37
C GLU A 50 -9.40 5.82 11.77
N ILE A 51 -8.94 4.56 11.88
CA ILE A 51 -8.60 3.99 13.20
C ILE A 51 -7.30 4.56 13.76
N LEU A 52 -6.31 4.87 12.93
CA LEU A 52 -5.08 5.51 13.38
C LEU A 52 -5.37 6.93 13.90
N ALA A 53 -6.20 7.70 13.20
CA ALA A 53 -6.64 9.02 13.65
C ALA A 53 -7.39 8.94 14.99
N TYR A 54 -8.33 7.99 15.12
CA TYR A 54 -9.02 7.72 16.39
C TYR A 54 -8.05 7.38 17.54
N LEU A 55 -6.95 6.68 17.24
CA LEU A 55 -5.90 6.31 18.20
C LEU A 55 -4.80 7.38 18.36
N GLY A 56 -5.01 8.59 17.81
CA GLY A 56 -4.13 9.74 18.01
C GLY A 56 -2.93 9.82 17.05
N ASN A 57 -3.06 9.26 15.84
CA ASN A 57 -2.10 9.40 14.76
C ASN A 57 -2.78 9.89 13.48
N ASP A 58 -2.74 11.20 13.26
CA ASP A 58 -3.16 11.81 12.00
C ASP A 58 -2.09 11.57 10.93
N SER A 59 -2.52 11.16 9.74
CA SER A 59 -1.63 10.90 8.59
C SER A 59 -2.19 11.57 7.34
N ASP A 60 -1.31 12.05 6.46
CA ASP A 60 -1.69 12.45 5.11
C ASP A 60 -1.94 11.19 4.26
N HIS A 61 -3.14 11.04 3.71
CA HIS A 61 -3.53 9.86 2.96
C HIS A 61 -3.86 10.20 1.51
N ILE A 62 -3.17 9.52 0.60
CA ILE A 62 -3.45 9.59 -0.83
C ILE A 62 -3.63 8.19 -1.44
N ALA A 63 -4.27 8.15 -2.62
CA ALA A 63 -4.31 6.96 -3.45
C ALA A 63 -3.40 7.11 -4.67
N ILE A 64 -2.61 6.09 -4.98
CA ILE A 64 -1.80 6.03 -6.22
C ILE A 64 -2.27 4.87 -7.08
N ARG A 65 -2.30 5.07 -8.41
CA ARG A 65 -2.76 4.03 -9.34
C ARG A 65 -1.58 3.25 -9.89
N THR A 66 -1.63 1.93 -9.76
CA THR A 66 -0.75 1.05 -10.53
C THR A 66 -1.48 0.50 -11.75
N SER A 67 -0.80 0.48 -12.89
CA SER A 67 -1.33 -0.09 -14.13
C SER A 67 -0.29 -1.02 -14.72
N SER A 68 -0.72 -2.20 -15.13
CA SER A 68 0.17 -3.16 -15.78
C SER A 68 0.08 -3.05 -17.29
N TYR A 69 1.23 -2.92 -17.94
CA TYR A 69 1.35 -2.91 -19.39
C TYR A 69 1.91 -4.24 -19.88
N TYR A 70 1.26 -4.83 -20.89
CA TYR A 70 1.79 -5.95 -21.66
C TYR A 70 2.26 -5.38 -22.99
N GLY A 71 3.58 -5.28 -23.19
CA GLY A 71 4.12 -4.92 -24.50
C GLY A 71 3.78 -6.01 -25.51
N LEU A 72 3.45 -5.63 -26.75
CA LEU A 72 3.00 -6.54 -27.82
C LEU A 72 3.99 -7.69 -28.14
N ASN A 73 5.24 -7.64 -27.62
CA ASN A 73 6.27 -8.66 -27.82
C ASN A 73 7.19 -8.88 -26.58
N GLN A 74 6.78 -8.50 -25.36
CA GLN A 74 7.61 -8.69 -24.16
C GLN A 74 6.99 -9.67 -23.16
N GLN A 75 7.80 -10.62 -22.68
CA GLN A 75 7.44 -11.58 -21.64
C GLN A 75 7.28 -10.92 -20.24
N SER A 76 7.78 -9.69 -20.06
CA SER A 76 7.72 -8.96 -18.79
C SER A 76 6.57 -7.96 -18.75
N LYS A 77 5.71 -8.12 -17.75
CA LYS A 77 4.64 -7.18 -17.37
C LYS A 77 5.28 -5.97 -16.65
N GLU A 78 5.34 -4.82 -17.30
CA GLU A 78 5.84 -3.58 -16.69
C GLU A 78 4.71 -2.92 -15.89
N VAL A 79 4.99 -2.48 -14.66
CA VAL A 79 4.02 -1.79 -13.80
C VAL A 79 4.35 -0.31 -13.78
N ARG A 80 3.39 0.53 -14.20
CA ARG A 80 3.49 1.99 -14.13
C ARG A 80 2.73 2.52 -12.92
N VAL A 81 3.30 3.54 -12.28
CA VAL A 81 2.74 4.20 -11.10
C VAL A 81 2.31 5.62 -11.46
N HIS A 82 1.06 5.97 -11.13
CA HIS A 82 0.46 7.28 -11.40
C HIS A 82 0.05 7.94 -10.07
N GLY A 83 0.19 9.27 -9.98
CA GLY A 83 -0.20 10.05 -8.79
C GLY A 83 0.87 10.13 -7.70
N ILE A 84 2.09 9.67 -7.98
CA ILE A 84 3.17 9.64 -6.98
C ILE A 84 3.81 11.02 -6.71
N ASP A 85 3.59 12.00 -7.60
CA ASP A 85 4.30 13.27 -7.55
C ASP A 85 3.95 14.11 -6.30
N TYR A 86 2.75 13.91 -5.73
CA TYR A 86 2.38 14.53 -4.46
C TYR A 86 3.29 14.04 -3.33
N LEU A 87 3.53 12.74 -3.21
CA LEU A 87 4.45 12.19 -2.20
C LEU A 87 5.86 12.73 -2.39
N VAL A 88 6.35 12.75 -3.63
CA VAL A 88 7.69 13.26 -3.96
C VAL A 88 7.83 14.74 -3.56
N SER A 89 6.75 15.51 -3.61
CA SER A 89 6.76 16.94 -3.32
C SER A 89 6.56 17.29 -1.85
N ASN A 90 5.97 16.37 -1.05
CA ASN A 90 5.57 16.66 0.33
C ASN A 90 6.27 15.79 1.39
N MET A 91 6.89 14.67 1.00
CA MET A 91 7.64 13.81 1.93
C MET A 91 9.11 14.25 2.07
N ASN A 92 9.64 14.03 3.26
CA ASN A 92 11.05 14.14 3.63
C ASN A 92 11.58 12.79 4.13
N ALA A 93 12.88 12.72 4.35
CA ALA A 93 13.55 11.45 4.70
C ALA A 93 13.22 10.95 6.11
N GLU A 94 12.88 11.88 7.00
CA GLU A 94 12.46 11.66 8.38
C GLU A 94 11.02 11.18 8.52
N ASP A 95 10.19 11.38 7.49
CA ASP A 95 8.81 10.92 7.48
C ASP A 95 8.73 9.39 7.41
N LYS A 96 7.58 8.86 7.84
CA LYS A 96 7.27 7.43 7.81
C LYS A 96 6.15 7.15 6.82
N LEU A 97 6.40 6.23 5.91
CA LEU A 97 5.47 5.88 4.84
C LEU A 97 4.84 4.50 5.09
N LEU A 98 3.51 4.44 5.06
CA LEU A 98 2.74 3.21 5.02
C LEU A 98 2.12 3.01 3.63
N ILE A 99 2.54 1.96 2.93
CA ILE A 99 1.92 1.54 1.66
C ILE A 99 0.87 0.47 1.97
N VAL A 100 -0.36 0.68 1.52
CA VAL A 100 -1.51 -0.19 1.82
C VAL A 100 -2.07 -0.80 0.55
N ASP A 101 -2.30 -2.12 0.55
CA ASP A 101 -3.01 -2.84 -0.52
C ASP A 101 -4.04 -3.81 0.08
N ASP A 102 -4.95 -4.36 -0.74
CA ASP A 102 -5.96 -5.32 -0.26
C ASP A 102 -5.40 -6.73 -0.05
N VAL A 103 -4.51 -7.17 -0.93
CA VAL A 103 -3.91 -8.50 -0.86
C VAL A 103 -2.46 -8.50 -1.34
N PHE A 104 -1.59 -9.16 -0.57
CA PHE A 104 -0.24 -9.47 -1.05
C PHE A 104 -0.28 -10.67 -2.01
N ASP A 105 0.22 -10.46 -3.23
CA ASP A 105 0.29 -11.49 -4.29
C ASP A 105 1.73 -11.75 -4.76
N SER A 106 2.29 -10.91 -5.65
CA SER A 106 3.62 -11.14 -6.23
C SER A 106 4.63 -10.04 -5.89
N GLY A 107 4.23 -9.07 -5.07
CA GLY A 107 5.05 -7.90 -4.72
C GLY A 107 5.34 -6.92 -5.87
N ARG A 108 4.95 -7.20 -7.12
CA ARG A 108 5.33 -6.39 -8.30
C ARG A 108 4.84 -4.96 -8.23
N SER A 109 3.60 -4.73 -7.78
CA SER A 109 3.05 -3.38 -7.63
C SER A 109 3.85 -2.57 -6.63
N ILE A 110 4.15 -3.17 -5.47
CA ILE A 110 4.91 -2.52 -4.41
C ILE A 110 6.35 -2.23 -4.87
N LYS A 111 6.99 -3.20 -5.52
CA LYS A 111 8.32 -3.00 -6.09
C LYS A 111 8.35 -1.80 -7.04
N ALA A 112 7.38 -1.69 -7.95
CA ALA A 112 7.31 -0.57 -8.88
C ALA A 112 7.11 0.78 -8.17
N ILE A 113 6.33 0.81 -7.08
CA ILE A 113 6.15 2.00 -6.24
C ILE A 113 7.48 2.40 -5.60
N LEU A 114 8.16 1.45 -4.95
CA LEU A 114 9.45 1.69 -4.30
C LEU A 114 10.53 2.12 -5.30
N ASP A 115 10.61 1.48 -6.46
CA ASP A 115 11.55 1.86 -7.52
C ASP A 115 11.29 3.29 -7.99
N THR A 116 10.02 3.64 -8.23
CA THR A 116 9.62 4.99 -8.67
C THR A 116 9.89 6.05 -7.60
N LEU A 117 9.65 5.74 -6.32
CA LEU A 117 9.98 6.64 -5.20
C LEU A 117 11.49 6.85 -5.09
N ASN A 118 12.29 5.79 -5.17
CA ASN A 118 13.75 5.90 -5.12
C ASN A 118 14.30 6.76 -6.25
N GLU A 119 13.76 6.60 -7.46
CA GLU A 119 14.17 7.40 -8.62
C GLU A 119 13.81 8.89 -8.47
N LYS A 120 12.58 9.18 -8.03
CA LYS A 120 12.04 10.54 -8.01
C LYS A 120 12.37 11.32 -6.73
N ALA A 121 12.23 10.71 -5.56
CA ALA A 121 12.44 11.38 -4.26
C ALA A 121 13.94 11.49 -3.90
N ARG A 122 14.81 10.64 -4.48
CA ARG A 122 16.26 10.65 -4.27
C ARG A 122 16.63 10.63 -2.78
N LYS A 123 17.18 11.71 -2.26
CA LYS A 123 17.60 11.82 -0.84
C LYS A 123 16.44 12.06 0.12
N ASN A 124 15.26 12.42 -0.38
CA ASN A 124 14.07 12.72 0.44
C ASN A 124 13.16 11.49 0.62
N ILE A 125 13.56 10.31 0.14
CA ILE A 125 12.77 9.10 0.38
C ILE A 125 12.76 8.78 1.89
N PRO A 126 11.58 8.53 2.50
CA PRO A 126 11.45 8.05 3.86
C PRO A 126 12.41 6.91 4.21
N HIS A 127 13.10 7.02 5.33
CA HIS A 127 13.97 5.96 5.84
C HIS A 127 13.17 4.75 6.36
N GLU A 128 11.95 4.98 6.84
CA GLU A 128 11.06 3.93 7.33
C GLU A 128 9.82 3.81 6.43
N ILE A 129 9.81 2.76 5.60
CA ILE A 129 8.69 2.42 4.73
C ILE A 129 8.16 1.05 5.16
N LYS A 130 6.86 0.96 5.45
CA LYS A 130 6.17 -0.29 5.76
C LYS A 130 5.05 -0.56 4.77
N MET A 131 4.70 -1.83 4.69
CA MET A 131 3.62 -2.33 3.84
C MET A 131 2.56 -2.99 4.74
N ALA A 132 1.30 -2.79 4.42
CA ALA A 132 0.18 -3.36 5.16
C ALA A 132 -0.89 -3.90 4.22
N MET A 133 -1.21 -5.19 4.35
CA MET A 133 -2.30 -5.85 3.65
C MET A 133 -3.02 -6.79 4.62
N PRO A 134 -4.36 -6.77 4.68
CA PRO A 134 -5.12 -7.68 5.54
C PRO A 134 -5.10 -9.13 5.05
N TRP A 135 -4.88 -9.33 3.74
CA TRP A 135 -4.85 -10.65 3.11
C TRP A 135 -3.52 -10.90 2.39
N TYR A 136 -3.15 -12.17 2.25
CA TYR A 136 -2.00 -12.61 1.47
C TYR A 136 -2.27 -13.99 0.85
N LYS A 137 -1.55 -14.32 -0.22
CA LYS A 137 -1.60 -15.67 -0.81
C LYS A 137 -0.47 -16.54 -0.25
N PRO A 138 -0.77 -17.60 0.51
CA PRO A 138 0.26 -18.40 1.20
C PRO A 138 1.37 -18.93 0.30
N GLU A 139 1.04 -19.30 -0.94
CA GLU A 139 2.00 -19.86 -1.90
C GLU A 139 2.85 -18.81 -2.62
N ARG A 140 2.67 -17.52 -2.32
CA ARG A 140 3.36 -16.41 -3.00
C ARG A 140 3.97 -15.37 -2.04
N ASN A 141 4.13 -15.74 -0.77
CA ASN A 141 4.85 -14.96 0.24
C ASN A 141 6.37 -15.17 0.15
#